data_AF-A0A7C4KV50-F1
#
_entry.id   AF-A0A7C4KV50-F1
#
_cell.length_a   1.000
_cell.length_b   1.000
_cell.length_c   1.000
_cell.angle_alpha   90.00
_cell.angle_beta   90.00
_cell.angle_gamma   90.00
#
_symmetry.space_group_name_H-M   'P 1'
#
loop_
_entity.id
_entity.type
_entity.pdbx_description
1 polymer ?
#
loop_
_entity_poly.entity_id
_entity_poly.type
_entity_poly.pdbx_seq_one_letter_code
_entity_poly.pdbx_strand_id
1 'polypeptide(L)'
;MVGFGGGWSIINLLEKEFVETSKWLSEEEFSGLVAIAASTPGPIALNVATYIGYKVAGVLGSIIATFSVSLPPYIVVLLIALLQPPSNR
;
A
#
# COMPACT_ATOMS: atom_id res chain seq x y z
N MET A 1 -6.83 18.21 -2.17
CA MET A 1 -8.22 17.77 -1.88
C MET A 1 -8.28 17.29 -0.44
N VAL A 2 -9.19 17.80 0.40
CA VAL A 2 -9.32 17.32 1.79
C VAL A 2 -10.29 16.12 1.80
N GLY A 3 -9.76 14.91 1.60
CA GLY A 3 -10.52 13.67 1.72
C GLY A 3 -10.57 13.21 3.17
N PHE A 4 -11.65 13.51 3.89
CA PHE A 4 -11.92 12.98 5.22
C PHE A 4 -12.15 11.45 5.16
N GLY A 5 -11.19 10.69 5.68
CA GLY A 5 -11.39 9.35 6.26
C GLY A 5 -11.83 8.20 5.35
N GLY A 6 -11.38 8.13 4.09
CA GLY A 6 -11.67 7.02 3.17
C GLY A 6 -10.43 6.38 2.56
N GLY A 7 -10.59 5.33 1.74
CA GLY A 7 -9.49 4.71 0.98
C GLY A 7 -8.67 5.71 0.13
N TRP A 8 -9.27 6.85 -0.22
CA TRP A 8 -8.62 7.97 -0.91
C TRP A 8 -7.68 8.81 -0.02
N SER A 9 -7.85 8.77 1.30
CA SER A 9 -6.93 9.42 2.24
C SER A 9 -5.56 8.74 2.22
N ILE A 10 -5.52 7.42 1.96
CA ILE A 10 -4.26 6.68 1.77
C ILE A 10 -3.54 7.17 0.51
N ILE A 11 -4.25 7.44 -0.58
CA ILE A 11 -3.60 7.93 -1.81
C ILE A 11 -2.93 9.29 -1.58
N ASN A 12 -3.60 10.22 -0.91
CA ASN A 12 -3.00 11.52 -0.55
C ASN A 12 -1.77 11.35 0.38
N LEU A 13 -1.81 10.39 1.30
CA LEU A 13 -0.67 10.07 2.16
C LEU A 13 0.51 9.53 1.34
N LEU A 14 0.25 8.61 0.40
CA LEU A 14 1.28 8.05 -0.48
C LEU A 14 1.87 9.12 -1.40
N GLU A 15 1.05 10.04 -1.92
CA GLU A 15 1.49 11.17 -2.72
C GLU A 15 2.47 12.04 -1.93
N LYS A 16 2.09 12.45 -0.72
CA LYS A 16 2.96 13.22 0.18
C LYS A 16 4.26 12.49 0.50
N GLU A 17 4.21 11.18 0.72
CA GLU A 17 5.40 10.42 1.09
C GLU A 17 6.35 10.22 -0.09
N PHE A 18 5.83 9.85 -1.26
CA PHE A 18 6.66 9.43 -2.39
C PHE A 18 6.98 10.56 -3.38
N VAL A 19 6.15 11.60 -3.43
CA VAL A 19 6.37 12.77 -4.28
C VAL A 19 7.03 13.90 -3.49
N GLU A 20 6.42 14.33 -2.38
CA GLU A 20 6.91 15.51 -1.65
C GLU A 20 8.12 15.18 -0.76
N THR A 21 8.04 14.10 0.01
CA THR A 21 9.04 13.77 1.05
C THR A 21 10.23 13.02 0.47
N SER A 22 9.98 11.86 -0.16
CA SER A 22 11.02 10.96 -0.68
C SER A 22 11.53 11.38 -2.07
N LYS A 23 10.71 12.12 -2.84
CA LYS A 23 10.98 12.53 -4.23
C LYS A 23 11.34 11.36 -5.16
N TRP A 24 10.76 10.19 -4.90
CA TRP A 24 10.95 8.99 -5.73
C TRP A 24 10.09 9.02 -7.00
N LEU A 25 9.01 9.80 -6.97
CA LEU A 25 8.07 9.98 -8.08
C LEU A 25 7.83 11.48 -8.31
N SER A 26 7.62 11.88 -9.56
CA SER A 26 6.96 13.16 -9.86
C SER A 26 5.44 13.05 -9.63
N GLU A 27 4.75 14.19 -9.53
CA GLU A 27 3.27 14.22 -9.46
C GLU A 27 2.64 13.49 -10.66
N GLU A 28 3.20 13.67 -11.84
CA GLU A 28 2.72 13.07 -13.09
C GLU A 28 2.92 11.55 -13.12
N GLU A 29 4.10 11.08 -12.65
CA GLU A 29 4.38 9.65 -12.49
C GLU A 29 3.46 9.03 -11.43
N PHE A 30 3.23 9.72 -10.32
CA PHE A 30 2.36 9.23 -9.25
C PHE A 30 0.90 9.13 -9.71
N SER A 31 0.38 10.14 -10.41
CA SER A 31 -0.96 10.12 -10.97
C SER A 31 -1.15 8.97 -11.97
N GLY A 32 -0.19 8.80 -12.89
CA GLY A 32 -0.18 7.67 -13.83
C GLY A 32 -0.11 6.32 -13.12
N LEU A 33 0.70 6.21 -12.06
CA LEU A 33 0.78 5.00 -11.26
C LEU A 33 -0.54 4.69 -10.55
N VAL A 34 -1.21 5.68 -9.96
CA VAL A 34 -2.51 5.48 -9.31
C VAL A 34 -3.55 4.98 -10.33
N ALA A 35 -3.53 5.51 -11.56
CA ALA A 35 -4.42 5.04 -12.62
C ALA A 35 -4.17 3.56 -12.99
N ILE A 36 -2.90 3.15 -13.09
CA ILE A 36 -2.52 1.74 -13.32
C ILE A 36 -2.92 0.85 -12.13
N ALA A 37 -2.68 1.32 -10.91
CA ALA A 37 -2.98 0.59 -9.70
C ALA A 37 -4.49 0.41 -9.49
N ALA A 38 -5.31 1.38 -9.93
CA ALA A 38 -6.77 1.32 -9.89
C ALA A 38 -7.38 0.46 -11.01
N SER A 39 -6.69 0.31 -12.15
CA SER A 39 -7.12 -0.60 -13.22
C SER A 39 -6.72 -2.05 -12.97
N THR A 40 -5.70 -2.27 -12.14
CA THR A 40 -5.25 -3.61 -11.73
C THR A 40 -6.18 -4.16 -10.64
N PRO A 41 -6.64 -5.43 -10.73
CA PRO A 41 -7.46 -6.01 -9.68
C PRO A 41 -6.71 -6.07 -8.35
N GLY A 42 -7.40 -5.73 -7.25
CA GLY A 42 -6.87 -5.80 -5.89
C GLY A 42 -6.79 -4.45 -5.17
N PRO A 43 -6.17 -4.40 -3.98
CA PRO A 43 -6.06 -3.18 -3.19
C PRO A 43 -5.10 -2.18 -3.85
N ILE A 44 -5.58 -0.97 -4.14
CA ILE A 44 -4.79 0.08 -4.81
C ILE A 44 -3.48 0.35 -4.07
N ALA A 45 -3.51 0.44 -2.73
CA ALA A 45 -2.32 0.69 -1.92
C ALA A 45 -1.25 -0.41 -2.07
N LEU A 46 -1.66 -1.67 -2.18
CA LEU A 46 -0.74 -2.79 -2.41
C LEU A 46 -0.12 -2.71 -3.81
N ASN A 47 -0.92 -2.41 -4.82
CA ASN A 47 -0.48 -2.27 -6.21
C ASN A 47 0.53 -1.11 -6.35
N VAL A 48 0.23 0.04 -5.76
CA VAL A 48 1.15 1.20 -5.71
C VAL A 48 2.45 0.84 -5.00
N ALA A 49 2.40 0.24 -3.81
CA ALA A 49 3.61 -0.14 -3.07
C ALA A 49 4.49 -1.15 -3.83
N THR A 50 3.86 -2.13 -4.48
CA THR A 50 4.56 -3.16 -5.28
C THR A 50 5.31 -2.53 -6.46
N TYR A 51 4.68 -1.57 -7.15
CA TYR A 51 5.30 -0.85 -8.26
C TYR A 51 6.41 0.10 -7.79
N ILE A 52 6.22 0.80 -6.66
CA ILE A 52 7.27 1.64 -6.08
C ILE A 52 8.47 0.79 -5.69
N GLY A 53 8.24 -0.37 -5.07
CA GLY A 53 9.28 -1.35 -4.78
C GLY A 53 10.02 -1.78 -6.04
N TYR A 54 9.30 -1.99 -7.15
CA TYR A 54 9.90 -2.28 -8.46
C TYR A 54 10.83 -1.15 -8.92
N LYS A 55 10.38 0.10 -8.81
CA LYS A 55 11.16 1.27 -9.24
C LYS A 55 12.44 1.43 -8.42
N VAL A 56 12.38 1.15 -7.12
CA VAL A 56 13.51 1.35 -6.20
C VAL A 56 14.56 0.23 -6.30
N ALA A 57 14.16 -1.04 -6.37
CA ALA A 57 15.09 -2.18 -6.31
C ALA A 57 14.72 -3.35 -7.24
N GLY A 58 13.96 -3.09 -8.31
CA GLY A 58 13.52 -4.10 -9.27
C GLY A 58 12.61 -5.16 -8.65
N VAL A 59 12.65 -6.37 -9.20
CA VAL A 59 11.79 -7.48 -8.77
C VAL A 59 11.90 -7.79 -7.28
N LEU A 60 13.12 -7.73 -6.72
CA LEU A 60 13.34 -7.95 -5.29
C LEU A 60 12.66 -6.86 -4.45
N GLY A 61 12.75 -5.60 -4.88
CA GLY A 61 12.06 -4.49 -4.25
C GLY A 61 10.55 -4.65 -4.26
N SER A 62 9.97 -5.12 -5.38
CA SER A 62 8.53 -5.45 -5.46
C SER A 62 8.14 -6.48 -4.43
N ILE A 63 8.84 -7.61 -4.37
CA ILE A 63 8.54 -8.72 -3.45
C ILE A 63 8.57 -8.20 -2.00
N ILE A 64 9.64 -7.51 -1.62
CA ILE A 64 9.81 -6.99 -0.27
C ILE A 64 8.69 -5.98 0.05
N ALA A 65 8.37 -5.06 -0.86
CA ALA A 65 7.31 -4.07 -0.66
C ALA A 65 5.94 -4.72 -0.48
N THR A 66 5.58 -5.69 -1.34
CA THR A 66 4.30 -6.42 -1.24
C THR A 66 4.17 -7.14 0.10
N PHE A 67 5.20 -7.86 0.54
CA PHE A 67 5.18 -8.55 1.83
C PHE A 67 5.16 -7.58 3.00
N SER A 68 5.90 -6.48 2.93
CA SER A 68 5.94 -5.48 4.00
C SER A 68 4.59 -4.80 4.22
N VAL A 69 3.80 -4.60 3.16
CA VAL A 69 2.45 -4.01 3.26
C VAL A 69 1.41 -5.04 3.69
N SER A 70 1.51 -6.28 3.21
CA SER A 70 0.50 -7.31 3.48
C SER A 70 0.68 -8.02 4.81
N LEU A 71 1.91 -8.31 5.24
CA LEU A 71 2.18 -9.09 6.45
C LEU A 71 1.64 -8.46 7.74
N PRO A 72 1.82 -7.15 8.03
CA PRO A 72 1.35 -6.56 9.27
C PRO A 72 -0.14 -6.77 9.56
N PRO A 73 -1.08 -6.47 8.61
CA PRO A 73 -2.50 -6.73 8.86
C PRO A 73 -2.80 -8.23 9.02
N TYR A 74 -2.13 -9.12 8.28
CA TYR A 74 -2.28 -10.57 8.48
C TYR A 74 -1.85 -10.99 9.90
N ILE A 75 -0.71 -10.49 10.39
CA ILE A 75 -0.22 -10.80 11.74
C ILE A 75 -1.22 -10.31 12.79
N VAL A 76 -1.73 -9.08 12.66
CA VAL A 76 -2.72 -8.53 13.60
C VAL A 76 -3.98 -9.39 13.64
N VAL A 77 -4.51 -9.79 12.49
CA VAL A 77 -5.70 -10.66 12.42
C VAL A 77 -5.43 -12.03 13.06
N LEU A 78 -4.27 -12.63 12.79
CA LEU A 78 -3.88 -13.92 13.38
C LEU A 78 -3.74 -13.83 14.90
N LEU A 79 -3.12 -12.76 15.42
CA LEU A 79 -3.01 -12.53 16.86
C LEU A 79 -4.37 -12.42 17.52
N ILE A 80 -5.29 -11.65 16.92
CA ILE A 80 -6.66 -11.53 17.43
C ILE A 80 -7.37 -12.89 17.42
N ALA A 81 -7.27 -13.65 16.34
CA ALA A 81 -7.90 -14.97 16.22
C ALA A 81 -7.36 -15.98 17.24
N LEU A 82 -6.05 -15.93 17.54
CA LEU A 82 -5.42 -16.77 18.56
C LEU A 82 -5.87 -16.39 19.98
N LEU A 83 -6.03 -15.09 20.25
CA LEU A 83 -6.49 -14.56 21.54
C LEU A 83 -7.99 -14.78 21.78
N GLN A 84 -8.80 -14.94 20.73
CA GLN A 84 -10.22 -15.23 20.89
C GLN A 84 -10.42 -16.59 21.59
N PRO A 85 -11.15 -16.62 22.72
CA PRO A 85 -11.37 -17.84 23.49
C PRO A 85 -12.15 -18.89 22.68
N PRO A 86 -11.91 -20.19 22.92
CA PRO A 86 -12.44 -21.28 22.10
C PRO A 86 -13.98 -21.42 22.10
N SER A 87 -14.72 -20.65 22.91
CA SER A 87 -16.19 -20.68 22.89
C SER A 87 -16.82 -19.83 21.77
N ASN A 88 -16.02 -19.07 21.02
CA ASN A 88 -16.48 -18.15 19.98
C ASN A 88 -15.81 -18.41 18.62
N ARG A 89 -15.28 -19.62 18.43
CA ARG A 89 -14.69 -20.12 17.18
C ARG A 89 -15.66 -21.03 16.45
#